data_AF-A0A355X943-F1
#
_entry.id   AF-A0A355X943-F1
#
_cell.length_a   1.000
_cell.length_b   1.000
_cell.length_c   1.000
_cell.angle_alpha   90.00
_cell.angle_beta   90.00
_cell.angle_gamma   90.00
#
_symmetry.space_group_name_H-M   'P 1'
#
loop_
_entity.id
_entity.type
_entity.pdbx_description
1 polymer ?
#
loop_
_entity_poly.entity_id
_entity_poly.type
_entity_poly.pdbx_seq_one_letter_code
_entity_poly.pdbx_strand_id
1 'polypeptide(L)'
;MENRTDLAVESYESANKTEIDGVKVEEFDSTTVVTVINDKGAKAIGKPVGKYITCCVPSFVSDNDIFDGRLEKLSSVLRTLLPQNISSVLVAGVGNLDITADALGPKTNNYVLATRHIVESEDSSDFFKDFFSVSGVATGVLADTGIESAEIIKGVVQVTKPSCVIVVDALAASSSDRLGTTVQLSDVGISPGSGVGNHRYEISENTLGVPVVSIGIPTVVSTALISNEKNERQMFVTPREIDKITEQGAKLIGMSINVCLQQNISAQDLFLLVG
;
A
#
# COMPACT_ATOMS: atom_id res chain seq x y z
N MET A 1 0.82 -23.59 10.53
CA MET A 1 1.99 -22.88 9.99
C MET A 1 1.68 -21.41 10.08
N GLU A 2 2.51 -20.60 10.71
CA GLU A 2 2.37 -19.14 10.58
C GLU A 2 2.62 -18.80 9.12
N ASN A 3 1.56 -18.43 8.43
CA ASN A 3 1.62 -18.06 7.03
C ASN A 3 2.29 -16.68 6.96
N ARG A 4 3.56 -16.64 6.57
CA ARG A 4 4.35 -15.39 6.50
C ARG A 4 4.07 -14.68 5.18
N THR A 5 2.87 -14.14 5.06
CA THR A 5 2.41 -13.35 3.93
C THR A 5 1.68 -12.10 4.43
N ASP A 6 1.89 -10.99 3.73
CA ASP A 6 1.12 -9.77 3.95
C ASP A 6 -0.24 -9.80 3.23
N LEU A 7 -0.43 -10.69 2.26
CA LEU A 7 -1.66 -10.81 1.50
C LEU A 7 -2.77 -11.53 2.28
N ALA A 8 -3.93 -10.89 2.38
CA ALA A 8 -5.10 -11.49 3.03
C ALA A 8 -5.63 -12.68 2.24
N VAL A 9 -5.57 -12.63 0.90
CA VAL A 9 -6.01 -13.73 0.03
C VAL A 9 -5.17 -14.99 0.23
N GLU A 10 -3.84 -14.88 0.35
CA GLU A 10 -2.98 -16.03 0.58
C GLU A 10 -3.18 -16.64 1.97
N SER A 11 -3.51 -15.79 2.97
CA SER A 11 -3.89 -16.25 4.31
C SER A 11 -5.17 -17.10 4.26
N TYR A 12 -6.16 -16.68 3.48
CA TYR A 12 -7.38 -17.46 3.23
C TYR A 12 -7.11 -18.74 2.41
N GLU A 13 -6.27 -18.67 1.37
CA GLU A 13 -5.92 -19.83 0.52
C GLU A 13 -5.23 -20.94 1.31
N SER A 14 -4.38 -20.58 2.27
CA SER A 14 -3.70 -21.55 3.16
C SER A 14 -4.65 -22.33 4.07
N ALA A 15 -5.86 -21.81 4.30
CA ALA A 15 -6.93 -22.50 5.01
C ALA A 15 -7.76 -23.40 4.05
N ASN A 16 -7.21 -23.78 2.90
CA ASN A 16 -7.87 -24.59 1.86
C ASN A 16 -9.17 -24.01 1.32
N LYS A 17 -9.33 -22.67 1.34
CA LYS A 17 -10.55 -21.97 0.87
C LYS A 17 -11.84 -22.50 1.51
N THR A 18 -11.76 -23.09 2.70
CA THR A 18 -12.97 -23.50 3.44
C THR A 18 -13.66 -22.27 3.99
N GLU A 19 -14.97 -22.34 4.20
CA GLU A 19 -15.71 -21.27 4.87
C GLU A 19 -15.14 -21.05 6.29
N ILE A 20 -14.63 -19.84 6.55
CA ILE A 20 -14.06 -19.46 7.84
C ILE A 20 -15.07 -18.54 8.54
N ASP A 21 -15.52 -18.92 9.74
CA ASP A 21 -16.37 -18.06 10.57
C ASP A 21 -15.70 -16.70 10.80
N GLY A 22 -16.36 -15.62 10.37
CA GLY A 22 -15.86 -14.26 10.47
C GLY A 22 -15.03 -13.76 9.29
N VAL A 23 -14.96 -14.51 8.17
CA VAL A 23 -14.32 -14.05 6.93
C VAL A 23 -15.27 -14.22 5.75
N LYS A 24 -15.43 -13.15 4.95
CA LYS A 24 -16.18 -13.17 3.69
C LYS A 24 -15.21 -12.93 2.53
N VAL A 25 -15.29 -13.76 1.49
CA VAL A 25 -14.47 -13.64 0.29
C VAL A 25 -15.36 -13.48 -0.94
N GLU A 26 -15.06 -12.47 -1.76
CA GLU A 26 -15.77 -12.18 -3.01
C GLU A 26 -14.73 -12.06 -4.13
N GLU A 27 -14.87 -12.89 -5.17
CA GLU A 27 -13.98 -12.91 -6.34
C GLU A 27 -14.67 -12.27 -7.55
N PHE A 28 -14.00 -11.33 -8.20
CA PHE A 28 -14.47 -10.58 -9.37
C PHE A 28 -13.38 -10.54 -10.42
N ASP A 29 -13.45 -11.39 -11.45
CA ASP A 29 -12.47 -11.46 -12.54
C ASP A 29 -11.01 -11.48 -12.02
N SER A 30 -10.33 -10.33 -12.04
CA SER A 30 -8.95 -10.11 -11.61
C SER A 30 -8.83 -9.39 -10.25
N THR A 31 -9.86 -9.42 -9.42
CA THR A 31 -9.91 -8.79 -8.08
C THR A 31 -10.52 -9.75 -7.05
N THR A 32 -9.89 -9.87 -5.88
CA THR A 32 -10.43 -10.61 -4.74
C THR A 32 -10.61 -9.67 -3.56
N VAL A 33 -11.79 -9.67 -2.97
CA VAL A 33 -12.13 -8.89 -1.77
C VAL A 33 -12.23 -9.86 -0.60
N VAL A 34 -11.37 -9.71 0.40
CA VAL A 34 -11.42 -10.42 1.67
C VAL A 34 -11.88 -9.45 2.75
N THR A 35 -13.03 -9.71 3.35
CA THR A 35 -13.56 -8.93 4.47
C THR A 35 -13.46 -9.75 5.74
N VAL A 36 -12.63 -9.29 6.68
CA VAL A 36 -12.54 -9.83 8.03
C VAL A 36 -13.57 -9.12 8.89
N ILE A 37 -14.55 -9.87 9.39
CA ILE A 37 -15.76 -9.31 10.01
C ILE A 37 -15.61 -9.21 11.54
N ASN A 38 -14.86 -10.13 12.16
CA ASN A 38 -14.77 -10.22 13.61
C ASN A 38 -13.43 -10.82 14.08
N ASP A 39 -13.21 -10.82 15.40
CA ASP A 39 -12.00 -11.33 16.05
C ASP A 39 -11.71 -12.81 15.77
N LYS A 40 -12.75 -13.63 15.53
CA LYS A 40 -12.53 -15.04 15.18
C LYS A 40 -11.91 -15.15 13.79
N GLY A 41 -12.47 -14.42 12.81
CA GLY A 41 -11.90 -14.32 11.47
C GLY A 41 -10.49 -13.76 11.51
N ALA A 42 -10.28 -12.71 12.32
CA ALA A 42 -8.96 -12.10 12.46
C ALA A 42 -7.91 -13.07 13.01
N LYS A 43 -8.26 -13.86 14.02
CA LYS A 43 -7.39 -14.93 14.56
C LYS A 43 -7.20 -16.08 13.57
N ALA A 44 -8.22 -16.41 12.78
CA ALA A 44 -8.17 -17.53 11.85
C ALA A 44 -7.21 -17.26 10.68
N ILE A 45 -7.19 -16.05 10.15
CA ILE A 45 -6.32 -15.69 9.00
C ILE A 45 -5.12 -14.83 9.38
N GLY A 46 -4.99 -14.40 10.65
CA GLY A 46 -3.87 -13.57 11.11
C GLY A 46 -3.88 -12.15 10.54
N LYS A 47 -5.05 -11.61 10.23
CA LYS A 47 -5.24 -10.25 9.69
C LYS A 47 -6.29 -9.50 10.51
N PRO A 48 -6.08 -8.22 10.89
CA PRO A 48 -7.09 -7.49 11.65
C PRO A 48 -8.43 -7.36 10.91
N VAL A 49 -9.46 -6.97 11.67
CA VAL A 49 -10.81 -6.71 11.14
C VAL A 49 -10.78 -5.55 10.14
N GLY A 50 -11.42 -5.75 8.99
CA GLY A 50 -11.53 -4.77 7.92
C GLY A 50 -11.53 -5.41 6.54
N LYS A 51 -11.30 -4.60 5.51
CA LYS A 51 -11.41 -4.97 4.11
C LYS A 51 -10.03 -4.99 3.46
N TYR A 52 -9.77 -6.04 2.72
CA TYR A 52 -8.56 -6.23 1.91
C TYR A 52 -8.98 -6.50 0.48
N ILE A 53 -8.48 -5.70 -0.45
CA ILE A 53 -8.78 -5.82 -1.88
C ILE A 53 -7.48 -6.12 -2.60
N THR A 54 -7.37 -7.33 -3.15
CA THR A 54 -6.22 -7.77 -3.94
C THR A 54 -6.56 -7.69 -5.41
N CYS A 55 -5.83 -6.87 -6.17
CA CYS A 55 -5.96 -6.73 -7.61
C CYS A 55 -4.79 -7.45 -8.31
N CYS A 56 -5.10 -8.42 -9.15
CA CYS A 56 -4.16 -8.93 -10.13
C CYS A 56 -4.04 -7.90 -11.27
N VAL A 57 -2.80 -7.60 -11.65
CA VAL A 57 -2.44 -6.67 -12.73
C VAL A 57 -1.42 -7.35 -13.65
N PRO A 58 -1.29 -6.92 -14.92
CA PRO A 58 -0.23 -7.43 -15.77
C PRO A 58 1.14 -7.15 -15.15
N SER A 59 2.13 -7.98 -15.49
CA SER A 59 3.44 -7.93 -14.86
C SER A 59 4.14 -6.60 -15.12
N PHE A 60 4.62 -5.96 -14.04
CA PHE A 60 5.45 -4.75 -14.09
C PHE A 60 6.81 -4.96 -14.77
N VAL A 61 7.21 -6.21 -15.04
CA VAL A 61 8.47 -6.52 -15.74
C VAL A 61 8.28 -6.48 -17.25
N SER A 62 7.15 -6.99 -17.74
CA SER A 62 6.86 -7.14 -19.17
C SER A 62 6.03 -5.99 -19.74
N ASP A 63 5.26 -5.29 -18.91
CA ASP A 63 4.30 -4.28 -19.35
C ASP A 63 4.32 -3.04 -18.44
N ASN A 64 4.75 -1.92 -19.04
CA ASN A 64 4.92 -0.63 -18.38
C ASN A 64 3.78 0.35 -18.71
N ASP A 65 2.81 -0.05 -19.55
CA ASP A 65 1.70 0.83 -19.88
C ASP A 65 0.72 0.87 -18.71
N ILE A 66 0.69 2.00 -18.01
CA ILE A 66 -0.23 2.21 -16.90
C ILE A 66 -1.66 2.55 -17.38
N PHE A 67 -1.84 2.90 -18.65
CA PHE A 67 -3.13 3.29 -19.25
C PHE A 67 -3.87 2.12 -19.90
N ASP A 68 -3.42 0.88 -19.66
CA ASP A 68 -4.06 -0.35 -20.14
C ASP A 68 -5.36 -0.72 -19.39
N GLY A 69 -5.87 0.16 -18.53
CA GLY A 69 -7.00 -0.06 -17.64
C GLY A 69 -6.62 -0.32 -16.18
N ARG A 70 -5.35 -0.64 -15.88
CA ARG A 70 -4.92 -0.93 -14.50
C ARG A 70 -4.97 0.31 -13.59
N LEU A 71 -4.70 1.50 -14.14
CA LEU A 71 -4.78 2.78 -13.42
C LEU A 71 -6.21 3.12 -13.02
N GLU A 72 -7.16 2.98 -13.94
CA GLU A 72 -8.59 3.22 -13.69
C GLU A 72 -9.13 2.21 -12.67
N LYS A 73 -8.73 0.95 -12.80
CA LYS A 73 -9.10 -0.11 -11.85
C LYS A 73 -8.61 0.21 -10.44
N LEU A 74 -7.32 0.50 -10.27
CA LEU A 74 -6.74 0.77 -8.95
C LEU A 74 -7.26 2.06 -8.32
N SER A 75 -7.38 3.13 -9.10
CA SER A 75 -7.95 4.40 -8.61
C SER A 75 -9.43 4.24 -8.18
N SER A 76 -10.21 3.45 -8.92
CA SER A 76 -11.59 3.11 -8.54
C SER A 76 -11.64 2.29 -7.24
N VAL A 77 -10.79 1.27 -7.10
CA VAL A 77 -10.71 0.46 -5.87
C VAL A 77 -10.29 1.33 -4.68
N LEU A 78 -9.25 2.16 -4.83
CA LEU A 78 -8.80 3.09 -3.80
C LEU A 78 -9.94 4.02 -3.34
N ARG A 79 -10.71 4.56 -4.28
CA ARG A 79 -11.89 5.40 -3.98
C ARG A 79 -12.91 4.69 -3.10
N THR A 80 -13.10 3.37 -3.25
CA THR A 80 -14.03 2.61 -2.41
C THR A 80 -13.56 2.41 -0.97
N LEU A 81 -12.27 2.58 -0.69
CA LEU A 81 -11.67 2.44 0.64
C LEU A 81 -11.51 3.78 1.36
N LEU A 82 -11.51 4.90 0.62
CA LEU A 82 -11.41 6.22 1.22
C LEU A 82 -12.70 6.58 1.98
N PRO A 83 -12.59 7.22 3.16
CA PRO A 83 -13.76 7.74 3.87
C PRO A 83 -14.52 8.77 3.03
N GLN A 84 -15.82 8.89 3.28
CA GLN A 84 -16.64 9.91 2.65
C GLN A 84 -16.28 11.30 3.19
N ASN A 85 -16.38 12.33 2.36
CA ASN A 85 -16.18 13.75 2.72
C ASN A 85 -14.79 14.09 3.29
N ILE A 86 -13.74 13.40 2.86
CA ILE A 86 -12.36 13.80 3.16
C ILE A 86 -11.99 15.09 2.40
N SER A 87 -11.18 15.96 3.03
CA SER A 87 -10.70 17.21 2.42
C SER A 87 -9.19 17.27 2.25
N SER A 88 -8.46 16.38 2.91
CA SER A 88 -7.00 16.29 2.82
C SER A 88 -6.48 14.88 3.03
N VAL A 89 -5.38 14.55 2.36
CA VAL A 89 -4.69 13.26 2.50
C VAL A 89 -3.20 13.47 2.74
N LEU A 90 -2.64 12.67 3.65
CA LEU A 90 -1.20 12.47 3.77
C LEU A 90 -0.82 11.13 3.15
N VAL A 91 0.08 11.13 2.17
CA VAL A 91 0.67 9.92 1.59
C VAL A 91 2.00 9.63 2.26
N ALA A 92 2.07 8.55 3.03
CA ALA A 92 3.24 8.11 3.77
C ALA A 92 3.91 6.92 3.08
N GLY A 93 5.08 7.14 2.50
CA GLY A 93 5.93 6.09 1.94
C GLY A 93 6.84 5.50 3.00
N VAL A 94 6.63 4.23 3.33
CA VAL A 94 7.44 3.47 4.28
C VAL A 94 8.34 2.51 3.51
N GLY A 95 9.56 2.32 4.03
CA GLY A 95 10.55 1.42 3.44
C GLY A 95 11.95 2.01 3.42
N ASN A 96 12.90 1.22 2.93
CA ASN A 96 14.30 1.58 2.79
C ASN A 96 14.69 1.83 1.33
N LEU A 97 15.13 3.04 1.00
CA LEU A 97 15.63 3.37 -0.35
C LEU A 97 16.90 2.60 -0.74
N ASP A 98 17.71 2.19 0.23
CA ASP A 98 18.96 1.43 -0.01
C ASP A 98 18.71 -0.06 -0.30
N ILE A 99 17.51 -0.56 -0.04
CA ILE A 99 17.10 -1.93 -0.37
C ILE A 99 16.06 -1.87 -1.47
N THR A 100 16.43 -2.18 -2.71
CA THR A 100 15.55 -2.02 -3.88
C THR A 100 14.18 -2.66 -3.71
N ALA A 101 14.11 -3.86 -3.12
CA ALA A 101 12.84 -4.56 -2.88
C ALA A 101 11.94 -3.91 -1.82
N ASP A 102 12.50 -3.03 -0.98
CA ASP A 102 11.82 -2.31 0.11
C ASP A 102 11.61 -0.83 -0.22
N ALA A 103 12.08 -0.36 -1.39
CA ALA A 103 12.06 1.05 -1.77
C ALA A 103 10.71 1.51 -2.35
N LEU A 104 9.68 0.67 -2.36
CA LEU A 104 8.40 0.94 -3.02
C LEU A 104 7.73 2.21 -2.48
N GLY A 105 7.53 2.29 -1.16
CA GLY A 105 6.86 3.43 -0.53
C GLY A 105 7.57 4.76 -0.82
N PRO A 106 8.86 4.91 -0.48
CA PRO A 106 9.61 6.13 -0.77
C PRO A 106 9.63 6.50 -2.26
N LYS A 107 9.70 5.51 -3.18
CA LYS A 107 9.62 5.78 -4.61
C LYS A 107 8.23 6.23 -5.05
N THR A 108 7.16 5.71 -4.46
CA THR A 108 5.79 6.15 -4.76
C THR A 108 5.61 7.63 -4.47
N ASN A 109 6.21 8.15 -3.39
CA ASN A 109 6.14 9.58 -3.06
C ASN A 109 6.65 10.50 -4.18
N ASN A 110 7.59 10.05 -5.03
CA ASN A 110 8.08 10.84 -6.16
C ASN A 110 7.01 11.05 -7.24
N TYR A 111 6.00 10.18 -7.29
CA TYR A 111 4.90 10.21 -8.26
C TYR A 111 3.60 10.76 -7.66
N VAL A 112 3.60 11.21 -6.40
CA VAL A 112 2.43 11.81 -5.76
C VAL A 112 2.48 13.32 -5.98
N LEU A 113 1.42 13.88 -6.57
CA LEU A 113 1.32 15.32 -6.75
C LEU A 113 0.99 15.99 -5.43
N ALA A 114 2.01 16.51 -4.74
CA ALA A 114 1.84 17.24 -3.49
C ALA A 114 1.27 18.65 -3.75
N THR A 115 0.09 18.92 -3.21
CA THR A 115 -0.70 20.14 -3.49
C THR A 115 -1.08 20.92 -2.24
N ARG A 116 -0.87 20.37 -1.03
CA ARG A 116 -1.20 21.04 0.25
C ARG A 116 -0.67 22.47 0.31
N HIS A 117 0.58 22.68 -0.10
CA HIS A 117 1.23 24.00 -0.10
C HIS A 117 0.62 24.99 -1.10
N ILE A 118 0.00 24.49 -2.18
CA ILE A 118 -0.67 25.30 -3.20
C ILE A 118 -2.06 25.71 -2.69
N VAL A 119 -2.83 24.73 -2.19
CA VAL A 119 -4.19 24.93 -1.68
C VAL A 119 -4.20 25.85 -0.45
N GLU A 120 -3.17 25.78 0.40
CA GLU A 120 -3.03 26.65 1.57
C GLU A 120 -2.44 28.04 1.25
N SER A 121 -1.99 28.29 0.01
CA SER A 121 -1.39 29.58 -0.34
C SER A 121 -2.46 30.67 -0.58
N GLU A 122 -2.25 31.84 0.02
CA GLU A 122 -3.16 32.99 -0.11
C GLU A 122 -3.18 33.57 -1.54
N ASP A 123 -2.09 33.39 -2.30
CA ASP A 123 -1.93 33.84 -3.68
C ASP A 123 -2.37 32.81 -4.73
N SER A 124 -3.06 31.74 -4.31
CA SER A 124 -3.54 30.71 -5.24
C SER A 124 -4.53 31.30 -6.24
N SER A 125 -4.20 31.21 -7.53
CA SER A 125 -5.14 31.56 -8.59
C SER A 125 -6.37 30.67 -8.49
N ASP A 126 -7.53 31.14 -8.98
CA ASP A 126 -8.78 30.38 -8.90
C ASP A 126 -8.66 28.97 -9.51
N PHE A 127 -7.74 28.78 -10.47
CA PHE A 127 -7.42 27.46 -11.04
C PHE A 127 -6.89 26.46 -10.01
N PHE A 128 -6.09 26.90 -9.04
CA PHE A 128 -5.47 26.01 -8.05
C PHE A 128 -6.37 25.68 -6.86
N LYS A 129 -7.50 26.38 -6.70
CA LYS A 129 -8.46 26.14 -5.60
C LYS A 129 -9.20 24.81 -5.73
N ASP A 130 -9.29 24.28 -6.95
CA ASP A 130 -9.97 23.03 -7.25
C ASP A 130 -9.09 21.78 -7.04
N PHE A 131 -7.84 21.95 -6.62
CA PHE A 131 -6.98 20.82 -6.25
C PHE A 131 -7.42 20.22 -4.91
N PHE A 132 -7.43 18.90 -4.86
CA PHE A 132 -7.54 18.19 -3.60
C PHE A 132 -6.24 18.37 -2.79
N SER A 133 -6.33 18.60 -1.49
CA SER A 133 -5.15 18.83 -0.63
C SER A 133 -4.40 17.52 -0.35
N VAL A 134 -3.22 17.37 -0.94
CA VAL A 134 -2.36 16.20 -0.79
C VAL A 134 -1.00 16.63 -0.24
N SER A 135 -0.53 15.92 0.77
CA SER A 135 0.84 16.02 1.27
C SER A 135 1.52 14.67 1.20
N GLY A 136 2.85 14.65 1.10
CA GLY A 136 3.64 13.44 1.03
C GLY A 136 4.77 13.45 2.06
N VAL A 137 5.06 12.30 2.67
CA VAL A 137 6.24 12.09 3.51
C VAL A 137 6.84 10.71 3.24
N ALA A 138 8.16 10.62 3.10
CA ALA A 138 8.89 9.35 3.12
C ALA A 138 9.58 9.22 4.48
N THR A 139 9.39 8.11 5.19
CA THR A 139 9.84 8.01 6.59
C THR A 139 11.29 7.58 6.75
N GLY A 140 11.87 6.95 5.72
CA GLY A 140 13.09 6.16 5.88
C GLY A 140 12.89 4.99 6.85
N VAL A 141 14.00 4.46 7.38
CA VAL A 141 14.01 3.39 8.37
C VAL A 141 14.64 3.81 9.70
N LEU A 142 14.32 3.08 10.76
CA LEU A 142 14.85 3.28 12.12
C LEU A 142 16.38 3.40 12.15
N ALA A 143 17.08 2.60 11.33
CA ALA A 143 18.54 2.61 11.28
C ALA A 143 19.13 3.94 10.79
N ASP A 144 18.38 4.69 9.97
CA ASP A 144 18.84 5.95 9.40
C ASP A 144 18.46 7.13 10.30
N THR A 145 17.25 7.10 10.85
CA THR A 145 16.64 8.24 11.55
C THR A 145 16.72 8.14 13.07
N GLY A 146 16.86 6.93 13.62
CA GLY A 146 16.70 6.65 15.04
C GLY A 146 15.25 6.77 15.56
N ILE A 147 14.28 6.95 14.66
CA ILE A 147 12.86 7.16 14.97
C ILE A 147 12.03 6.13 14.19
N GLU A 148 11.02 5.53 14.81
CA GLU A 148 10.16 4.59 14.12
C GLU A 148 9.29 5.29 13.07
N SER A 149 9.08 4.64 11.91
CA SER A 149 8.27 5.20 10.82
C SER A 149 6.87 5.63 11.29
N ALA A 150 6.25 4.83 12.18
CA ALA A 150 4.96 5.15 12.78
C ALA A 150 4.99 6.44 13.64
N GLU A 151 6.08 6.70 14.35
CA GLU A 151 6.26 7.93 15.15
C GLU A 151 6.42 9.15 14.26
N ILE A 152 7.19 9.05 13.17
CA ILE A 152 7.33 10.11 12.18
C ILE A 152 5.96 10.45 11.59
N ILE A 153 5.21 9.45 11.13
CA ILE A 153 3.88 9.65 10.55
C ILE A 153 2.93 10.26 11.58
N LYS A 154 2.92 9.75 12.82
CA LYS A 154 2.09 10.29 13.89
C LYS A 154 2.41 11.75 14.19
N GLY A 155 3.69 12.11 14.24
CA GLY A 155 4.13 13.49 14.42
C GLY A 155 3.62 14.41 13.30
N VAL A 156 3.74 13.96 12.04
CA VAL A 156 3.21 14.71 10.88
C VAL A 156 1.70 14.85 10.97
N VAL A 157 0.96 13.77 11.25
CA VAL A 157 -0.50 13.77 11.39
C VAL A 157 -0.97 14.74 12.48
N GLN A 158 -0.28 14.81 13.62
CA GLN A 158 -0.64 15.73 14.70
C GLN A 158 -0.50 17.21 14.29
N VAL A 159 0.47 17.52 13.43
CA VAL A 159 0.74 18.88 12.95
C VAL A 159 -0.17 19.25 11.78
N THR A 160 -0.24 18.40 10.75
CA THR A 160 -0.92 18.71 9.48
C THR A 160 -2.41 18.35 9.49
N LYS A 161 -2.84 17.48 10.41
CA LYS A 161 -4.23 17.06 10.63
C LYS A 161 -4.95 16.62 9.33
N PRO A 162 -4.39 15.67 8.56
CA PRO A 162 -5.03 15.19 7.35
C PRO A 162 -6.33 14.46 7.69
N SER A 163 -7.30 14.46 6.77
CA SER A 163 -8.56 13.72 6.95
C SER A 163 -8.39 12.19 6.81
N CYS A 164 -7.33 11.76 6.14
CA CYS A 164 -7.00 10.35 5.92
C CYS A 164 -5.50 10.21 5.63
N VAL A 165 -4.91 9.08 5.98
CA VAL A 165 -3.53 8.72 5.63
C VAL A 165 -3.55 7.56 4.63
N ILE A 166 -2.83 7.69 3.53
CA ILE A 166 -2.53 6.58 2.62
C ILE A 166 -1.10 6.13 2.90
N VAL A 167 -0.91 4.92 3.40
CA VAL A 167 0.42 4.34 3.64
C VAL A 167 0.79 3.43 2.48
N VAL A 168 2.00 3.58 1.95
CA VAL A 168 2.51 2.74 0.87
C VAL A 168 3.75 1.99 1.34
N ASP A 169 3.74 0.66 1.18
CA ASP A 169 4.80 -0.23 1.65
C ASP A 169 5.01 -1.41 0.70
N ALA A 170 6.22 -1.96 0.70
CA ALA A 170 6.52 -3.22 0.02
C ALA A 170 5.95 -4.39 0.83
N LEU A 171 5.37 -5.39 0.16
CA LEU A 171 4.75 -6.54 0.81
C LEU A 171 5.57 -7.82 0.61
N ALA A 172 5.39 -8.79 1.51
CA ALA A 172 5.83 -10.16 1.29
C ALA A 172 4.66 -11.04 0.84
N ALA A 173 4.90 -11.90 -0.15
CA ALA A 173 3.96 -12.95 -0.57
C ALA A 173 4.49 -14.34 -0.19
N SER A 174 3.59 -15.32 -0.23
CA SER A 174 3.91 -16.74 -0.11
C SER A 174 4.22 -17.40 -1.46
N SER A 175 3.67 -16.86 -2.55
CA SER A 175 3.91 -17.32 -3.91
C SER A 175 4.73 -16.32 -4.72
N SER A 176 5.72 -16.83 -5.48
CA SER A 176 6.50 -16.04 -6.43
C SER A 176 5.64 -15.45 -7.55
N ASP A 177 4.51 -16.08 -7.87
CA ASP A 177 3.63 -15.64 -8.96
C ASP A 177 2.94 -14.31 -8.65
N ARG A 178 2.94 -13.89 -7.38
CA ARG A 178 2.39 -12.61 -6.91
C ARG A 178 3.38 -11.45 -7.02
N LEU A 179 4.67 -11.74 -7.21
CA LEU A 179 5.72 -10.73 -7.23
C LEU A 179 5.59 -9.87 -8.49
N GLY A 180 5.30 -8.59 -8.30
CA GLY A 180 5.15 -7.63 -9.39
C GLY A 180 3.94 -7.87 -10.32
N THR A 181 2.93 -8.60 -9.87
CA THR A 181 1.68 -8.88 -10.61
C THR A 181 0.44 -8.63 -9.75
N THR A 182 0.64 -8.17 -8.52
CA THR A 182 -0.40 -8.06 -7.50
C THR A 182 -0.26 -6.74 -6.76
N VAL A 183 -1.39 -6.06 -6.54
CA VAL A 183 -1.49 -4.88 -5.68
C VAL A 183 -2.54 -5.18 -4.62
N GLN A 184 -2.23 -4.96 -3.35
CA GLN A 184 -3.21 -5.06 -2.26
C GLN A 184 -3.50 -3.67 -1.70
N LEU A 185 -4.79 -3.38 -1.52
CA LEU A 185 -5.28 -2.21 -0.81
C LEU A 185 -6.09 -2.65 0.41
N SER A 186 -6.05 -1.88 1.50
CA SER A 186 -6.84 -2.16 2.70
C SER A 186 -7.18 -0.90 3.49
N ASP A 187 -8.31 -0.90 4.19
CA ASP A 187 -8.73 0.15 5.14
C ASP A 187 -8.26 -0.09 6.59
N VAL A 188 -7.43 -1.11 6.81
CA VAL A 188 -6.96 -1.50 8.14
C VAL A 188 -5.67 -0.75 8.54
N GLY A 189 -4.93 -0.25 7.55
CA GLY A 189 -3.55 0.17 7.73
C GLY A 189 -2.57 -0.99 7.60
N ILE A 190 -1.36 -0.83 8.14
CA ILE A 190 -0.26 -1.80 7.95
C ILE A 190 0.64 -1.89 9.18
N SER A 191 1.28 -3.04 9.38
CA SER A 191 2.41 -3.18 10.31
C SER A 191 3.68 -3.40 9.49
N PRO A 192 4.51 -2.36 9.29
CA PRO A 192 5.66 -2.45 8.40
C PRO A 192 6.58 -3.61 8.77
N GLY A 193 6.94 -4.42 7.77
CA GLY A 193 7.79 -5.59 7.94
C GLY A 193 7.10 -6.84 8.52
N SER A 194 5.76 -6.86 8.64
CA SER A 194 5.04 -8.02 9.19
C SER A 194 5.31 -9.32 8.43
N GLY A 195 5.32 -9.29 7.10
CA GLY A 195 5.54 -10.47 6.26
C GLY A 195 6.99 -10.97 6.26
N VAL A 196 7.93 -10.14 6.72
CA VAL A 196 9.34 -10.52 6.90
C VAL A 196 9.67 -10.91 8.35
N GLY A 197 8.68 -10.89 9.26
CA GLY A 197 8.84 -11.27 10.67
C GLY A 197 9.35 -10.14 11.57
N ASN A 198 9.40 -8.91 11.08
CA ASN A 198 9.62 -7.72 11.89
C ASN A 198 8.27 -7.15 12.30
N HIS A 199 7.90 -7.26 13.56
CA HIS A 199 6.74 -6.55 14.09
C HIS A 199 7.16 -5.14 14.50
N ARG A 200 7.19 -4.21 13.54
CA ARG A 200 7.27 -2.78 13.87
C ARG A 200 5.91 -2.28 14.36
N TYR A 201 5.92 -1.07 14.91
CA TYR A 201 4.71 -0.40 15.37
C TYR A 201 3.69 -0.27 14.23
N GLU A 202 2.46 -0.68 14.53
CA GLU A 202 1.31 -0.58 13.63
C GLU A 202 1.08 0.87 13.18
N ILE A 203 0.71 1.04 11.91
CA ILE A 203 0.25 2.29 11.32
C ILE A 203 -1.20 2.08 10.89
N SER A 204 -2.12 2.42 11.79
CA SER A 204 -3.56 2.25 11.62
C SER A 204 -4.34 3.39 12.28
N GLU A 205 -5.65 3.42 12.06
CA GLU A 205 -6.55 4.39 12.69
C GLU A 205 -6.44 4.36 14.22
N ASN A 206 -6.25 3.19 14.82
CA ASN A 206 -6.09 3.05 16.27
C ASN A 206 -4.84 3.78 16.80
N THR A 207 -3.78 3.83 16.00
CA THR A 207 -2.49 4.41 16.41
C THR A 207 -2.35 5.90 16.06
N LEU A 208 -2.93 6.30 14.93
CA LEU A 208 -2.85 7.66 14.38
C LEU A 208 -4.04 8.54 14.74
N GLY A 209 -5.20 7.95 15.05
CA GLY A 209 -6.45 8.67 15.35
C GLY A 209 -7.16 9.26 14.13
N VAL A 210 -6.74 8.89 12.91
CA VAL A 210 -7.35 9.26 11.64
C VAL A 210 -7.45 8.02 10.75
N PRO A 211 -8.43 7.93 9.82
CA PRO A 211 -8.54 6.79 8.92
C PRO A 211 -7.25 6.51 8.15
N VAL A 212 -6.91 5.23 7.99
CA VAL A 212 -5.69 4.79 7.30
C VAL A 212 -6.03 3.79 6.20
N VAL A 213 -5.62 4.08 4.98
CA VAL A 213 -5.65 3.13 3.86
C VAL A 213 -4.23 2.71 3.54
N SER A 214 -3.95 1.40 3.45
CA SER A 214 -2.66 0.89 3.02
C SER A 214 -2.70 0.43 1.56
N ILE A 215 -1.61 0.61 0.82
CA ILE A 215 -1.40 0.09 -0.53
C ILE A 215 -0.03 -0.59 -0.58
N GLY A 216 0.08 -1.76 -1.19
CA GLY A 216 1.37 -2.39 -1.37
C GLY A 216 1.44 -3.41 -2.50
N ILE A 217 2.67 -3.66 -2.96
CA ILE A 217 2.99 -4.65 -3.98
C ILE A 217 3.91 -5.69 -3.36
N PRO A 218 3.65 -7.00 -3.55
CA PRO A 218 4.60 -8.03 -3.16
C PRO A 218 5.90 -7.92 -3.95
N THR A 219 7.01 -7.76 -3.25
CA THR A 219 8.36 -7.66 -3.83
C THR A 219 9.26 -8.82 -3.44
N VAL A 220 8.93 -9.51 -2.35
CA VAL A 220 9.71 -10.63 -1.82
C VAL A 220 8.85 -11.83 -1.45
N VAL A 221 9.46 -13.02 -1.49
CA VAL A 221 8.96 -14.23 -0.84
C VAL A 221 9.95 -14.66 0.24
N SER A 222 9.43 -15.10 1.39
CA SER A 222 10.28 -15.62 2.47
C SER A 222 10.72 -17.06 2.21
N THR A 223 12.03 -17.32 2.24
CA THR A 223 12.58 -18.68 2.11
C THR A 223 12.23 -19.60 3.27
N ALA A 224 11.79 -19.05 4.41
CA ALA A 224 11.30 -19.84 5.55
C ALA A 224 10.04 -20.67 5.21
N LEU A 225 9.36 -20.37 4.09
CA LEU A 225 8.28 -21.20 3.55
C LEU A 225 8.82 -22.43 2.79
N ILE A 226 10.09 -22.38 2.36
CA ILE A 226 10.75 -23.39 1.53
C ILE A 226 11.63 -24.31 2.41
N SER A 227 12.27 -23.76 3.44
CA SER A 227 13.07 -24.53 4.40
C SER A 227 12.23 -24.99 5.59
N ASN A 228 12.09 -26.31 5.76
CA ASN A 228 11.43 -26.93 6.92
C ASN A 228 12.23 -26.78 8.25
N GLU A 229 13.29 -25.96 8.27
CA GLU A 229 14.19 -25.81 9.41
C GLU A 229 14.02 -24.46 10.11
N LYS A 230 13.67 -24.51 11.40
CA LYS A 230 13.37 -23.34 12.25
C LYS A 230 14.57 -22.44 12.59
N ASN A 231 15.80 -22.79 12.18
CA ASN A 231 17.03 -22.19 12.71
C ASN A 231 17.94 -21.53 11.65
N GLU A 232 17.51 -21.39 10.40
CA GLU A 232 18.31 -20.72 9.38
C GLU A 232 18.09 -19.19 9.36
N ARG A 233 19.14 -18.45 8.95
CA ARG A 233 19.05 -17.03 8.65
C ARG A 233 17.93 -16.82 7.63
N GLN A 234 16.96 -15.97 7.98
CA GLN A 234 15.82 -15.66 7.13
C GLN A 234 16.33 -15.01 5.83
N MET A 235 16.21 -15.72 4.71
CA MET A 235 16.51 -15.17 3.39
C MET A 235 15.22 -14.76 2.70
N PHE A 236 15.31 -13.70 1.91
CA PHE A 236 14.23 -13.24 1.04
C PHE A 236 14.64 -13.42 -0.41
N VAL A 237 13.72 -13.94 -1.21
CA VAL A 237 13.90 -14.07 -2.65
C VAL A 237 13.12 -12.96 -3.31
N THR A 238 13.78 -12.25 -4.22
CA THR A 238 13.20 -11.19 -5.04
C THR A 238 13.47 -11.50 -6.51
N PRO A 239 12.64 -11.04 -7.46
CA PRO A 239 12.92 -11.17 -8.88
C PRO A 239 14.20 -10.41 -9.25
N ARG A 240 14.87 -10.84 -10.33
CA ARG A 240 16.08 -10.18 -10.82
C ARG A 240 15.79 -8.75 -11.25
N GLU A 241 14.62 -8.52 -11.84
CA GLU A 241 14.12 -7.23 -12.31
C GLU A 241 13.32 -6.46 -11.23
N ILE A 242 13.71 -6.61 -9.96
CA ILE A 242 13.02 -5.95 -8.84
C ILE A 242 13.05 -4.42 -8.93
N ASP A 243 14.10 -3.87 -9.52
CA ASP A 243 14.21 -2.45 -9.85
C ASP A 243 13.03 -1.99 -10.71
N LYS A 244 12.67 -2.75 -11.74
CA LYS A 244 11.52 -2.46 -12.61
C LYS A 244 10.20 -2.60 -11.86
N ILE A 245 10.03 -3.68 -11.09
CA ILE A 245 8.80 -3.90 -10.31
C ILE A 245 8.56 -2.74 -9.36
N THR A 246 9.62 -2.31 -8.67
CA THR A 246 9.54 -1.23 -7.68
C THR A 246 9.28 0.11 -8.35
N GLU A 247 9.95 0.42 -9.46
CA GLU A 247 9.77 1.69 -10.17
C GLU A 247 8.37 1.79 -10.83
N GLN A 248 7.98 0.78 -11.60
CA GLN A 248 6.69 0.77 -12.30
C GLN A 248 5.53 0.63 -11.33
N GLY A 249 5.70 -0.17 -10.28
CA GLY A 249 4.75 -0.27 -9.18
C GLY A 249 4.57 1.05 -8.45
N ALA A 250 5.67 1.73 -8.11
CA ALA A 250 5.64 3.04 -7.48
C ALA A 250 4.91 4.07 -8.34
N LYS A 251 5.22 4.09 -9.65
CA LYS A 251 4.57 4.96 -10.62
C LYS A 251 3.07 4.70 -10.72
N LEU A 252 2.66 3.42 -10.82
CA LEU A 252 1.26 3.06 -10.89
C LEU A 252 0.49 3.46 -9.62
N ILE A 253 1.05 3.20 -8.43
CA ILE A 253 0.42 3.57 -7.16
C ILE A 253 0.30 5.09 -7.05
N GLY A 254 1.37 5.84 -7.29
CA GLY A 254 1.36 7.31 -7.21
C GLY A 254 0.36 7.93 -8.18
N MET A 255 0.33 7.44 -9.43
CA MET A 255 -0.66 7.87 -10.42
C MET A 255 -2.09 7.50 -10.02
N SER A 256 -2.30 6.31 -9.43
CA SER A 256 -3.62 5.88 -8.96
C SER A 256 -4.14 6.75 -7.82
N ILE A 257 -3.26 7.18 -6.91
CA ILE A 257 -3.56 8.15 -5.86
C ILE A 257 -3.95 9.50 -6.49
N ASN A 258 -3.16 9.99 -7.45
CA ASN A 258 -3.43 11.26 -8.13
C ASN A 258 -4.77 11.24 -8.86
N VAL A 259 -5.05 10.20 -9.67
CA VAL A 259 -6.34 10.07 -10.40
C VAL A 259 -7.51 9.92 -9.43
N CYS A 260 -7.32 9.24 -8.31
CA CYS A 260 -8.36 9.12 -7.28
C CYS A 260 -8.70 10.48 -6.65
N LEU A 261 -7.70 11.29 -6.31
CA LEU A 261 -7.88 12.52 -5.53
C LEU A 261 -8.11 13.76 -6.41
N GLN A 262 -7.36 13.92 -7.50
CA GLN A 262 -7.41 15.08 -8.41
C GLN A 262 -8.40 14.87 -9.56
N GLN A 263 -9.68 14.71 -9.22
CA GLN A 263 -10.75 14.36 -10.18
C GLN A 263 -10.98 15.38 -11.31
N ASN A 264 -10.51 16.62 -11.12
CA ASN A 264 -10.67 17.70 -12.08
C ASN A 264 -9.56 17.71 -13.15
N ILE A 265 -8.60 16.78 -13.08
CA ILE A 265 -7.43 16.72 -13.96
C ILE A 265 -7.41 15.36 -14.66
N SER A 266 -7.15 15.35 -15.96
CA SER A 266 -7.07 14.10 -16.72
C SER A 266 -5.87 13.25 -16.27
N ALA A 267 -5.97 11.93 -16.42
CA ALA A 267 -4.86 11.03 -16.08
C ALA A 267 -3.60 11.34 -16.90
N GLN A 268 -3.76 11.79 -18.15
CA GLN A 268 -2.66 12.20 -19.02
C GLN A 268 -1.97 13.48 -18.52
N ASP A 269 -2.73 14.50 -18.11
CA ASP A 269 -2.17 15.74 -17.59
C ASP A 269 -1.47 15.49 -16.25
N LEU A 270 -2.06 14.67 -15.37
CA LEU A 270 -1.41 14.25 -14.13
C LEU A 270 -0.09 13.54 -14.41
N PHE A 271 -0.05 12.67 -15.42
CA PHE A 271 1.18 11.97 -15.81
C PHE A 271 2.26 12.94 -16.29
N LEU A 272 1.91 14.02 -16.99
CA LEU A 272 2.87 15.05 -17.41
C LEU A 272 3.44 15.86 -16.24
N LEU A 273 2.70 15.96 -15.12
CA LEU A 273 3.13 16.72 -13.93
C LEU A 273 4.08 15.96 -13.02
N VAL A 274 3.96 14.63 -12.94
CA VAL A 274 4.72 13.80 -11.99
C VAL A 274 5.51 12.64 -12.61
N GLY A 275 5.32 12.35 -13.90
CA GLY A 275 5.71 11.10 -14.56
C GLY A 275 7.04 11.08 -15.29
#